data_AF-A0A1Q5IZA6-F1
#
_entry.id   AF-A0A1Q5IZA6-F1
#
_cell.length_a   1.000
_cell.length_b   1.000
_cell.length_c   1.000
_cell.angle_alpha   90.00
_cell.angle_beta   90.00
_cell.angle_gamma   90.00
#
_symmetry.space_group_name_H-M   'P 1'
#
loop_
_entity.id
_entity.type
_entity.pdbx_description
1 polymer ?
#
loop_
_entity_poly.entity_id
_entity_poly.type
_entity_poly.pdbx_seq_one_letter_code
_entity_poly.pdbx_strand_id
1 'polypeptide(L)'
;MPKKQTRAQGLARQIQAVTGLPYTLCLKLCEPYEDSSAGLARELRAVGLTEAADHLLAVEAVATEASTWFEAGGEFEQRYYYTDNDRVQEVSRACSDAAEAVLGRAGFERLSWDTNAEVYHAAFLALSKAGTMPDGRALARAALDVFADDPEWCSDVVRFPGDPFTYETAAELTGPDTATAVAARKAARAMARAAAVRFSGDEEWMGAAGIMVEAIWHAGVAAGLPPLLGRVSEVNRAHRVSACHWVT
;
A
#
# COMPACT_ATOMS: atom_id res chain seq x y z
N MET A 1 40.21 0.57 5.36
CA MET A 1 39.19 0.04 4.42
C MET A 1 38.06 1.06 4.33
N PRO A 2 37.64 1.51 3.15
CA PRO A 2 36.46 2.38 3.05
C PRO A 2 35.26 1.61 3.59
N LYS A 3 34.50 2.21 4.52
CA LYS A 3 33.24 1.61 4.99
C LYS A 3 32.31 1.52 3.78
N LYS A 4 31.83 0.31 3.46
CA LYS A 4 30.80 0.15 2.41
C LYS A 4 29.60 1.01 2.80
N GLN A 5 29.26 1.94 1.92
CA GLN A 5 28.09 2.79 2.09
C GLN A 5 26.84 1.90 2.02
N THR A 6 25.92 2.08 2.95
CA THR A 6 24.64 1.35 2.91
C THR A 6 23.76 1.91 1.78
N ARG A 7 22.74 1.15 1.34
CA ARG A 7 21.79 1.63 0.31
C ARG A 7 21.15 2.95 0.72
N ALA A 8 20.68 3.06 1.96
CA ALA A 8 20.12 4.30 2.53
C ALA A 8 21.11 5.47 2.51
N GLN A 9 22.38 5.22 2.88
CA GLN A 9 23.40 6.27 2.79
C GLN A 9 23.68 6.68 1.33
N GLY A 10 23.60 5.74 0.39
CA GLY A 10 23.74 6.00 -1.06
C GLY A 10 22.62 6.92 -1.56
N LEU A 11 21.38 6.55 -1.28
CA LEU A 11 20.19 7.32 -1.64
C LEU A 11 20.21 8.73 -1.02
N ALA A 12 20.52 8.83 0.28
CA ALA A 12 20.62 10.11 0.97
C ALA A 12 21.65 11.06 0.33
N ARG A 13 22.75 10.54 -0.24
CA ARG A 13 23.73 11.36 -0.97
C ARG A 13 23.20 11.84 -2.32
N GLN A 14 22.45 10.99 -3.03
CA GLN A 14 21.83 11.37 -4.30
C GLN A 14 20.79 12.47 -4.07
N ILE A 15 19.92 12.29 -3.07
CA ILE A 15 18.92 13.28 -2.69
C ILE A 15 19.56 14.60 -2.27
N GLN A 16 20.61 14.54 -1.43
CA GLN A 16 21.36 15.73 -1.04
C GLN A 16 21.93 16.46 -2.28
N ALA A 17 22.46 15.73 -3.26
CA ALA A 17 23.03 16.33 -4.46
C ALA A 17 21.97 17.03 -5.33
N VAL A 18 20.77 16.47 -5.41
CA VAL A 18 19.64 17.04 -6.19
C VAL A 18 19.00 18.23 -5.47
N THR A 19 18.71 18.07 -4.19
CA THR A 19 17.91 19.04 -3.42
C THR A 19 18.76 20.11 -2.73
N GLY A 20 20.04 19.84 -2.48
CA GLY A 20 20.89 20.67 -1.62
C GLY A 20 20.52 20.62 -0.13
N LEU A 21 19.61 19.73 0.28
CA LEU A 21 19.21 19.57 1.67
C LEU A 21 20.37 19.02 2.54
N PRO A 22 20.35 19.27 3.86
CA PRO A 22 21.36 18.72 4.76
C PRO A 22 21.38 17.18 4.73
N TYR A 23 22.56 16.58 4.64
CA TYR A 23 22.71 15.12 4.58
C TYR A 23 22.00 14.37 5.72
N THR A 24 22.00 14.93 6.93
CA THR A 24 21.33 14.33 8.10
C THR A 24 19.82 14.26 7.93
N LEU A 25 19.22 15.24 7.26
CA LEU A 25 17.81 15.20 6.90
C LEU A 25 17.57 14.15 5.82
N CYS A 26 18.37 14.14 4.75
CA CYS A 26 18.23 13.15 3.69
C CYS A 26 18.38 11.72 4.22
N LEU A 27 19.28 11.50 5.19
CA LEU A 27 19.44 10.20 5.82
C LEU A 27 18.21 9.79 6.64
N LYS A 28 17.57 10.74 7.31
CA LYS A 28 16.34 10.52 8.07
C LYS A 28 15.17 10.13 7.15
N LEU A 29 15.05 10.77 5.97
CA LEU A 29 14.06 10.41 4.96
C LEU A 29 14.25 8.97 4.44
N CYS A 30 15.48 8.44 4.51
CA CYS A 30 15.79 7.07 4.10
C CYS A 30 15.64 6.04 5.23
N GLU A 31 15.16 6.43 6.42
CA GLU A 31 14.92 5.48 7.51
C GLU A 31 13.70 4.61 7.16
N PRO A 32 13.80 3.28 7.29
CA PRO A 32 12.69 2.39 6.96
C PRO A 32 11.51 2.65 7.92
N TYR A 33 10.31 2.73 7.35
CA TYR A 33 9.06 2.72 8.10
C TYR A 33 8.62 1.26 8.32
N GLU A 34 8.07 0.94 9.49
CA GLU A 34 7.44 -0.37 9.70
C GLU A 34 6.10 -0.39 8.97
N ASP A 35 6.10 -0.93 7.74
CA ASP A 35 4.90 -1.03 6.94
C ASP A 35 4.14 -2.36 7.11
N SER A 36 2.82 -2.26 7.00
CA SER A 36 1.84 -3.35 6.96
C SER A 36 2.24 -4.48 5.98
N SER A 37 2.87 -4.13 4.85
CA SER A 37 3.36 -5.07 3.84
C SER A 37 4.42 -6.05 4.38
N ALA A 38 5.29 -5.60 5.29
CA ALA A 38 6.31 -6.47 5.89
C ALA A 38 5.69 -7.50 6.85
N GLY A 39 4.62 -7.12 7.55
CA GLY A 39 3.81 -8.03 8.37
C GLY A 39 3.13 -9.10 7.51
N LEU A 40 2.49 -8.68 6.42
CA LEU A 40 1.85 -9.57 5.46
C LEU A 40 2.84 -10.54 4.80
N ALA A 41 4.00 -10.07 4.34
CA ALA A 41 5.04 -10.93 3.74
C ALA A 41 5.50 -12.03 4.71
N ARG A 42 5.62 -11.72 6.00
CA ARG A 42 6.00 -12.69 7.03
C ARG A 42 4.97 -13.81 7.17
N GLU A 43 3.68 -13.45 7.26
CA GLU A 43 2.60 -14.41 7.40
C GLU A 43 2.41 -15.25 6.12
N LEU A 44 2.54 -14.64 4.94
CA LEU A 44 2.54 -15.35 3.65
C LEU A 44 3.65 -16.41 3.60
N ARG A 45 4.88 -16.04 3.99
CA ARG A 45 6.00 -16.99 4.03
C ARG A 45 5.76 -18.11 5.04
N ALA A 46 5.16 -17.82 6.19
CA ALA A 46 4.85 -18.82 7.22
C ALA A 46 3.87 -19.92 6.75
N VAL A 47 3.01 -19.60 5.77
CA VAL A 47 2.06 -20.56 5.18
C VAL A 47 2.51 -21.13 3.83
N GLY A 48 3.78 -20.91 3.46
CA GLY A 48 4.41 -21.47 2.24
C GLY A 48 4.20 -20.65 0.97
N LEU A 49 3.65 -19.44 1.04
CA LEU A 49 3.50 -18.52 -0.09
C LEU A 49 4.76 -17.65 -0.23
N THR A 50 5.91 -18.30 -0.42
CA THR A 50 7.22 -17.61 -0.41
C THR A 50 7.41 -16.67 -1.59
N GLU A 51 6.97 -17.05 -2.79
CA GLU A 51 7.09 -16.19 -3.98
C GLU A 51 6.29 -14.89 -3.82
N ALA A 52 5.05 -14.97 -3.32
CA ALA A 52 4.23 -13.79 -3.04
C ALA A 52 4.85 -12.89 -1.96
N ALA A 53 5.44 -13.50 -0.92
CA ALA A 53 6.14 -12.74 0.12
C ALA A 53 7.40 -12.04 -0.40
N ASP A 54 8.19 -12.72 -1.23
CA ASP A 54 9.42 -12.17 -1.81
C ASP A 54 9.12 -11.04 -2.80
N HIS A 55 8.08 -11.21 -3.61
CA HIS A 55 7.56 -10.18 -4.51
C HIS A 55 7.09 -8.95 -3.72
N LEU A 56 6.26 -9.14 -2.70
CA LEU A 56 5.77 -8.04 -1.85
C LEU A 56 6.91 -7.23 -1.22
N LEU A 57 7.96 -7.89 -0.72
CA LEU A 57 9.14 -7.21 -0.18
C LEU A 57 9.95 -6.45 -1.25
N ALA A 58 9.97 -6.95 -2.49
CA ALA A 58 10.61 -6.26 -3.60
C ALA A 58 9.82 -5.01 -4.00
N VAL A 59 8.49 -5.11 -4.09
CA VAL A 59 7.59 -3.96 -4.34
C VAL A 59 7.79 -2.89 -3.26
N GLU A 60 7.77 -3.29 -1.99
CA GLU A 60 7.93 -2.37 -0.86
C GLU A 60 9.26 -1.62 -0.89
N ALA A 61 10.35 -2.30 -1.25
CA ALA A 61 11.66 -1.67 -1.38
C ALA A 61 11.71 -0.64 -2.53
N VAL A 62 10.95 -0.84 -3.60
CA VAL A 62 10.84 0.10 -4.73
C VAL A 62 9.95 1.28 -4.33
N ALA A 63 8.79 1.01 -3.74
CA ALA A 63 7.85 2.02 -3.28
C ALA A 63 8.48 2.94 -2.23
N THR A 64 9.18 2.38 -1.23
CA THR A 64 9.91 3.16 -0.23
C THR A 64 10.92 4.11 -0.89
N GLU A 65 11.75 3.61 -1.82
CA GLU A 65 12.76 4.45 -2.48
C GLU A 65 12.13 5.57 -3.32
N ALA A 66 11.03 5.29 -4.04
CA ALA A 66 10.29 6.30 -4.78
C ALA A 66 9.63 7.34 -3.86
N SER A 67 8.97 6.91 -2.78
CA SER A 67 8.38 7.79 -1.76
C SER A 67 9.42 8.69 -1.12
N THR A 68 10.63 8.19 -0.81
CA THR A 68 11.71 9.02 -0.27
C THR A 68 12.09 10.16 -1.23
N TRP A 69 12.06 9.94 -2.55
CA TRP A 69 12.29 11.00 -3.53
C TRP A 69 11.18 12.05 -3.51
N PHE A 70 9.91 11.62 -3.48
CA PHE A 70 8.77 12.54 -3.38
C PHE A 70 8.80 13.37 -2.09
N GLU A 71 9.06 12.73 -0.94
CA GLU A 71 9.20 13.40 0.35
C GLU A 71 10.34 14.43 0.35
N ALA A 72 11.47 14.11 -0.27
CA ALA A 72 12.58 15.04 -0.39
C ALA A 72 12.22 16.28 -1.22
N GLY A 73 11.43 16.10 -2.29
CA GLY A 73 10.85 17.20 -3.06
C GLY A 73 9.93 18.07 -2.21
N GLY A 74 9.02 17.45 -1.44
CA GLY A 74 8.11 18.15 -0.54
C GLY A 74 8.81 18.89 0.60
N GLU A 75 9.83 18.29 1.21
CA GLU A 75 10.68 18.94 2.22
C GLU A 75 11.43 20.15 1.68
N PHE A 76 11.89 20.07 0.41
CA PHE A 76 12.49 21.21 -0.26
C PHE A 76 11.46 22.31 -0.51
N GLU A 77 10.32 21.95 -1.10
CA GLU A 77 9.23 22.87 -1.40
C GLU A 77 8.79 23.65 -0.15
N GLN A 78 8.49 22.96 0.96
CA GLN A 78 8.06 23.60 2.21
C GLN A 78 9.03 24.68 2.71
N ARG A 79 10.33 24.55 2.44
CA ARG A 79 11.36 25.51 2.89
C ARG A 79 11.50 26.71 1.96
N TYR A 80 11.25 26.52 0.67
CA TYR A 80 11.61 27.49 -0.36
C TYR A 80 10.43 28.03 -1.16
N TYR A 81 9.22 27.53 -0.94
CA TYR A 81 7.98 27.89 -1.66
C TYR A 81 7.79 29.41 -1.80
N TYR A 82 7.96 30.17 -0.73
CA TYR A 82 7.75 31.63 -0.75
C TYR A 82 8.97 32.43 -1.20
N THR A 83 10.09 31.78 -1.49
CA THR A 83 11.39 32.45 -1.69
C THR A 83 12.02 32.21 -3.05
N ASP A 84 11.77 31.06 -3.68
CA ASP A 84 12.45 30.67 -4.91
C ASP A 84 11.61 29.64 -5.70
N ASN A 85 10.54 30.11 -6.34
CA ASN A 85 9.57 29.27 -7.04
C ASN A 85 10.20 28.52 -8.23
N ASP A 86 11.09 29.15 -8.98
CA ASP A 86 11.74 28.51 -10.14
C ASP A 86 12.57 27.31 -9.69
N ARG A 87 13.31 27.47 -8.59
CA ARG A 87 14.09 26.37 -8.01
C ARG A 87 13.21 25.29 -7.39
N VAL A 88 12.09 25.65 -6.77
CA VAL A 88 11.10 24.67 -6.28
C VAL A 88 10.58 23.81 -7.43
N GLN A 89 10.23 24.43 -8.57
CA GLN A 89 9.78 23.68 -9.75
C GLN A 89 10.87 22.76 -10.31
N GLU A 90 12.11 23.23 -10.38
CA GLU A 90 13.25 22.43 -10.86
C GLU A 90 13.51 21.22 -9.96
N VAL A 91 13.60 21.42 -8.64
CA VAL A 91 13.86 20.34 -7.68
C VAL A 91 12.68 19.37 -7.60
N SER A 92 11.44 19.87 -7.58
CA SER A 92 10.24 19.02 -7.57
C SER A 92 10.18 18.12 -8.81
N ARG A 93 10.50 18.65 -9.99
CA ARG A 93 10.61 17.85 -11.22
C ARG A 93 11.72 16.81 -11.12
N ALA A 94 12.92 17.19 -10.66
CA ALA A 94 14.04 16.27 -10.56
C ALA A 94 13.77 15.12 -9.58
N CYS A 95 13.14 15.41 -8.45
CA CYS A 95 12.70 14.39 -7.50
C CYS A 95 11.62 13.47 -8.10
N SER A 96 10.64 14.04 -8.81
CA SER A 96 9.59 13.26 -9.48
C SER A 96 10.17 12.34 -10.56
N ASP A 97 11.05 12.86 -11.43
CA ASP A 97 11.72 12.07 -12.47
C ASP A 97 12.57 10.94 -11.86
N ALA A 98 13.22 11.18 -10.70
CA ALA A 98 13.99 10.17 -10.00
C ALA A 98 13.09 9.07 -9.40
N ALA A 99 11.96 9.43 -8.79
CA ALA A 99 10.97 8.48 -8.28
C ALA A 99 10.38 7.63 -9.40
N GLU A 100 9.98 8.26 -10.51
CA GLU A 100 9.47 7.57 -11.70
C GLU A 100 10.53 6.64 -12.32
N ALA A 101 11.80 7.05 -12.34
CA ALA A 101 12.88 6.19 -12.83
C ALA A 101 13.10 4.97 -11.92
N VAL A 102 12.87 5.08 -10.62
CA VAL A 102 12.91 3.93 -9.68
C VAL A 102 11.79 2.95 -10.01
N LEU A 103 10.56 3.44 -10.14
CA LEU A 103 9.38 2.64 -10.49
C LEU A 103 9.53 1.97 -11.86
N GLY A 104 9.93 2.73 -12.88
CA GLY A 104 10.11 2.23 -14.24
C GLY A 104 11.20 1.17 -14.36
N ARG A 105 12.28 1.24 -13.56
CA ARG A 105 13.30 0.16 -13.51
C ARG A 105 12.77 -1.13 -12.91
N ALA A 106 11.76 -1.06 -12.05
CA ALA A 106 11.09 -2.22 -11.47
C ALA A 106 9.94 -2.75 -12.35
N GLY A 107 9.65 -2.08 -13.47
CA GLY A 107 8.59 -2.49 -14.40
C GLY A 107 7.22 -1.90 -14.10
N PHE A 108 7.10 -1.00 -13.12
CA PHE A 108 5.86 -0.27 -12.88
C PHE A 108 5.69 0.83 -13.94
N GLU A 109 4.49 0.94 -14.50
CA GLU A 109 4.16 2.01 -15.41
C GLU A 109 4.00 3.33 -14.63
N ARG A 110 3.80 4.43 -15.35
CA ARG A 110 3.71 5.78 -14.78
C ARG A 110 2.38 6.06 -14.07
N LEU A 111 1.67 4.99 -13.67
CA LEU A 111 0.33 5.05 -13.11
C LEU A 111 0.46 5.02 -11.58
N SER A 112 -0.34 5.85 -10.90
CA SER A 112 -0.17 6.17 -9.48
C SER A 112 -0.49 5.03 -8.49
N TRP A 113 -0.93 3.87 -9.00
CA TRP A 113 -1.54 2.81 -8.19
C TRP A 113 -0.81 1.47 -8.24
N ASP A 114 0.17 1.30 -9.13
CA ASP A 114 0.72 -0.01 -9.48
C ASP A 114 1.33 -0.74 -8.28
N THR A 115 2.07 -0.04 -7.41
CA THR A 115 2.68 -0.68 -6.23
C THR A 115 1.63 -1.07 -5.18
N ASN A 116 0.59 -0.26 -4.99
CA ASN A 116 -0.47 -0.55 -4.01
C ASN A 116 -1.35 -1.72 -4.48
N ALA A 117 -1.55 -1.87 -5.79
CA ALA A 117 -2.30 -2.99 -6.36
C ALA A 117 -1.65 -4.35 -6.02
N GLU A 118 -0.32 -4.41 -6.05
CA GLU A 118 0.45 -5.59 -5.65
C GLU A 118 0.26 -5.94 -4.16
N VAL A 119 0.19 -4.92 -3.28
CA VAL A 119 -0.05 -5.13 -1.84
C VAL A 119 -1.47 -5.68 -1.59
N TYR A 120 -2.50 -5.11 -2.22
CA TYR A 120 -3.86 -5.64 -2.11
C TYR A 120 -4.01 -7.02 -2.75
N HIS A 121 -3.25 -7.32 -3.80
CA HIS A 121 -3.19 -8.67 -4.35
C HIS A 121 -2.63 -9.67 -3.34
N ALA A 122 -1.53 -9.33 -2.67
CA ALA A 122 -0.97 -10.16 -1.63
C ALA A 122 -1.96 -10.37 -0.46
N ALA A 123 -2.73 -9.34 -0.09
CA ALA A 123 -3.79 -9.44 0.91
C ALA A 123 -4.93 -10.35 0.46
N PHE A 124 -5.31 -10.30 -0.82
CA PHE A 124 -6.27 -11.23 -1.42
C PHE A 124 -5.80 -12.69 -1.37
N LEU A 125 -4.53 -12.96 -1.70
CA LEU A 125 -3.94 -14.29 -1.60
C LEU A 125 -3.94 -14.79 -0.15
N ALA A 126 -3.59 -13.92 0.79
CA ALA A 126 -3.62 -14.23 2.21
C ALA A 126 -5.03 -14.60 2.69
N LEU A 127 -6.07 -13.84 2.33
CA LEU A 127 -7.46 -14.16 2.67
C LEU A 127 -7.94 -15.46 2.00
N SER A 128 -7.59 -15.67 0.73
CA SER A 128 -7.90 -16.89 0.00
C SER A 128 -7.28 -18.11 0.69
N LYS A 129 -6.00 -18.03 1.08
CA LYS A 129 -5.29 -19.07 1.80
C LYS A 129 -5.86 -19.30 3.20
N ALA A 130 -6.16 -18.23 3.95
CA ALA A 130 -6.81 -18.31 5.25
C ALA A 130 -8.16 -19.04 5.16
N GLY A 131 -8.89 -18.85 4.05
CA GLY A 131 -10.14 -19.55 3.75
C GLY A 131 -10.01 -21.07 3.54
N THR A 132 -8.81 -21.59 3.34
CA THR A 132 -8.53 -23.05 3.20
C THR A 132 -8.08 -23.69 4.52
N MET A 133 -7.85 -22.90 5.56
CA MET A 133 -7.25 -23.34 6.81
C MET A 133 -8.29 -23.40 7.93
N PRO A 134 -8.22 -24.37 8.87
CA PRO A 134 -9.11 -24.39 10.03
C PRO A 134 -8.96 -23.14 10.92
N ASP A 135 -7.72 -22.67 11.09
CA ASP A 135 -7.38 -21.41 11.77
C ASP A 135 -6.40 -20.60 10.90
N GLY A 136 -6.95 -19.62 10.16
CA GLY A 136 -6.20 -18.66 9.34
C GLY A 136 -6.13 -17.27 9.95
N ARG A 137 -6.36 -17.11 11.27
CA ARG A 137 -6.54 -15.79 11.90
C ARG A 137 -5.34 -14.85 11.76
N ALA A 138 -4.12 -15.36 11.92
CA ALA A 138 -2.91 -14.54 11.79
C ALA A 138 -2.76 -13.98 10.38
N LEU A 139 -2.97 -14.84 9.37
CA LEU A 139 -2.92 -14.46 7.97
C LEU A 139 -4.04 -13.47 7.59
N ALA A 140 -5.25 -13.69 8.10
CA ALA A 140 -6.37 -12.77 7.91
C ALA A 140 -6.13 -11.41 8.59
N ARG A 141 -5.46 -11.38 9.76
CA ARG A 141 -5.09 -10.13 10.43
C ARG A 141 -4.04 -9.36 9.63
N ALA A 142 -3.00 -10.04 9.15
CA ALA A 142 -1.98 -9.37 8.35
C ALA A 142 -2.54 -8.85 7.01
N ALA A 143 -3.51 -9.55 6.41
CA ALA A 143 -4.25 -9.03 5.27
C ALA A 143 -5.14 -7.84 5.65
N LEU A 144 -5.76 -7.87 6.82
CA LEU A 144 -6.60 -6.78 7.32
C LEU A 144 -5.80 -5.50 7.55
N ASP A 145 -4.59 -5.61 8.08
CA ASP A 145 -3.72 -4.46 8.37
C ASP A 145 -3.33 -3.69 7.09
N VAL A 146 -3.40 -4.31 5.91
CA VAL A 146 -3.23 -3.66 4.60
C VAL A 146 -4.44 -2.80 4.22
N PHE A 147 -5.66 -3.15 4.67
CA PHE A 147 -6.87 -2.36 4.41
C PHE A 147 -7.05 -1.20 5.41
N ALA A 148 -5.95 -0.64 5.92
CA ALA A 148 -5.99 0.49 6.85
C ALA A 148 -6.44 1.81 6.18
N ASP A 149 -6.44 1.84 4.85
CA ASP A 149 -6.83 3.00 4.04
C ASP A 149 -8.34 3.18 3.91
N ASP A 150 -8.74 4.34 3.37
CA ASP A 150 -10.13 4.65 3.02
C ASP A 150 -10.68 3.60 2.02
N PRO A 151 -11.88 3.01 2.25
CA PRO A 151 -12.52 2.12 1.26
C PRO A 151 -12.66 2.72 -0.14
N GLU A 152 -12.76 4.05 -0.25
CA GLU A 152 -12.75 4.78 -1.52
C GLU A 152 -11.40 4.66 -2.23
N TRP A 153 -10.29 4.79 -1.50
CA TRP A 153 -8.95 4.57 -2.02
C TRP A 153 -8.74 3.11 -2.44
N CYS A 154 -9.15 2.18 -1.59
CA CYS A 154 -9.09 0.75 -1.91
C CYS A 154 -9.84 0.43 -3.21
N SER A 155 -11.01 1.05 -3.42
CA SER A 155 -11.84 0.89 -4.62
C SER A 155 -11.10 1.26 -5.90
N ASP A 156 -10.32 2.33 -5.90
CA ASP A 156 -9.54 2.74 -7.07
C ASP A 156 -8.41 1.79 -7.37
N VAL A 157 -7.70 1.34 -6.34
CA VAL A 157 -6.55 0.46 -6.52
C VAL A 157 -6.97 -0.95 -6.95
N VAL A 158 -8.01 -1.54 -6.37
CA VAL A 158 -8.41 -2.93 -6.72
C VAL A 158 -9.06 -3.05 -8.09
N ARG A 159 -9.65 -1.97 -8.62
CA ARG A 159 -10.22 -1.91 -9.98
C ARG A 159 -9.18 -1.55 -11.04
N PHE A 160 -8.01 -1.09 -10.62
CA PHE A 160 -6.91 -0.82 -11.51
C PHE A 160 -6.40 -2.14 -12.11
N PRO A 161 -6.26 -2.26 -13.45
CA PRO A 161 -5.80 -3.47 -14.09
C PRO A 161 -4.30 -3.67 -13.80
N GLY A 162 -3.98 -4.39 -12.73
CA GLY A 162 -2.64 -4.90 -12.48
C GLY A 162 -2.41 -6.19 -13.27
N ASP A 163 -1.50 -6.17 -14.23
CA ASP A 163 -0.95 -7.40 -14.82
C ASP A 163 0.18 -7.89 -13.89
N PRO A 164 0.24 -9.17 -13.45
CA PRO A 164 -0.38 -10.36 -14.04
C PRO A 164 -1.62 -10.92 -13.30
N PHE A 165 -2.32 -10.16 -12.45
CA PHE A 165 -3.22 -10.76 -11.44
C PHE A 165 -4.72 -10.59 -11.70
N THR A 166 -5.47 -11.68 -11.51
CA THR A 166 -6.93 -11.72 -11.67
C THR A 166 -7.61 -12.13 -10.36
N TYR A 167 -8.47 -11.26 -9.81
CA TYR A 167 -9.23 -11.54 -8.58
C TYR A 167 -10.36 -12.58 -8.75
N GLU A 168 -10.69 -12.97 -9.99
CA GLU A 168 -11.87 -13.78 -10.33
C GLU A 168 -11.91 -15.19 -9.70
N THR A 169 -10.77 -15.74 -9.29
CA THR A 169 -10.66 -17.11 -8.74
C THR A 169 -11.37 -17.31 -7.38
N ALA A 170 -11.87 -16.23 -6.77
CA ALA A 170 -12.49 -16.28 -5.44
C ALA A 170 -13.81 -17.07 -5.38
N ALA A 171 -14.53 -17.21 -6.49
CA ALA A 171 -15.82 -17.91 -6.53
C ALA A 171 -15.69 -19.37 -6.10
N GLU A 172 -14.64 -20.04 -6.55
CA GLU A 172 -14.39 -21.47 -6.36
C GLU A 172 -13.69 -21.80 -5.03
N LEU A 173 -13.40 -20.80 -4.20
CA LEU A 173 -12.75 -21.03 -2.91
C LEU A 173 -13.57 -21.99 -2.04
N THR A 174 -12.94 -23.10 -1.67
CA THR A 174 -13.46 -24.10 -0.73
C THR A 174 -12.54 -24.20 0.48
N GLY A 175 -13.03 -24.82 1.55
CA GLY A 175 -12.26 -25.01 2.76
C GLY A 175 -13.15 -25.49 3.90
N PRO A 176 -12.61 -25.56 5.13
CA PRO A 176 -13.39 -25.99 6.28
C PRO A 176 -14.54 -25.02 6.60
N ASP A 177 -15.56 -25.54 7.28
CA ASP A 177 -16.75 -24.79 7.70
C ASP A 177 -16.57 -24.05 9.04
N THR A 178 -15.32 -23.77 9.43
CA THR A 178 -15.06 -22.91 10.58
C THR A 178 -15.49 -21.48 10.29
N ALA A 179 -16.01 -20.76 11.29
CA ALA A 179 -16.46 -19.37 11.13
C ALA A 179 -15.35 -18.48 10.53
N THR A 180 -14.10 -18.68 10.97
CA THR A 180 -12.90 -18.02 10.45
C THR A 180 -12.71 -18.27 8.95
N ALA A 181 -12.69 -19.54 8.53
CA ALA A 181 -12.43 -19.89 7.13
C ALA A 181 -13.56 -19.41 6.21
N VAL A 182 -14.82 -19.54 6.66
CA VAL A 182 -15.99 -19.01 5.94
C VAL A 182 -15.89 -17.49 5.78
N ALA A 183 -15.52 -16.76 6.83
CA ALA A 183 -15.36 -15.31 6.77
C ALA A 183 -14.23 -14.89 5.83
N ALA A 184 -13.08 -15.57 5.87
CA ALA A 184 -11.96 -15.28 4.97
C ALA A 184 -12.34 -15.47 3.48
N ARG A 185 -13.08 -16.55 3.16
CA ARG A 185 -13.60 -16.77 1.79
C ARG A 185 -14.59 -15.68 1.37
N LYS A 186 -15.44 -15.21 2.28
CA LYS A 186 -16.36 -14.09 1.99
C LYS A 186 -15.60 -12.79 1.73
N ALA A 187 -14.55 -12.50 2.49
CA ALA A 187 -13.68 -11.34 2.29
C ALA A 187 -13.02 -11.38 0.90
N ALA A 188 -12.37 -12.49 0.55
CA ALA A 188 -11.75 -12.66 -0.77
C ALA A 188 -12.76 -12.51 -1.92
N ARG A 189 -13.97 -13.08 -1.78
CA ARG A 189 -15.05 -12.92 -2.76
C ARG A 189 -15.55 -11.48 -2.88
N ALA A 190 -15.59 -10.73 -1.79
CA ALA A 190 -15.97 -9.33 -1.82
C ALA A 190 -14.90 -8.51 -2.57
N MET A 191 -13.61 -8.71 -2.29
CA MET A 191 -12.54 -8.07 -3.07
C MET A 191 -12.66 -8.37 -4.57
N ALA A 192 -12.89 -9.62 -4.93
CA ALA A 192 -13.08 -10.02 -6.32
C ALA A 192 -14.27 -9.34 -6.99
N ARG A 193 -15.38 -9.17 -6.26
CA ARG A 193 -16.54 -8.40 -6.76
C ARG A 193 -16.22 -6.92 -6.91
N ALA A 194 -15.49 -6.32 -5.97
CA ALA A 194 -15.10 -4.91 -6.04
C ALA A 194 -14.21 -4.64 -7.25
N ALA A 195 -13.20 -5.49 -7.48
CA ALA A 195 -12.31 -5.41 -8.63
C ALA A 195 -13.03 -5.57 -9.99
N ALA A 196 -14.12 -6.34 -10.03
CA ALA A 196 -14.92 -6.55 -11.24
C ALA A 196 -15.86 -5.37 -11.59
N VAL A 197 -16.02 -4.39 -10.70
CA VAL A 197 -16.81 -3.19 -10.96
C VAL A 197 -16.08 -2.32 -11.99
N ARG A 198 -16.80 -1.85 -13.01
CA ARG A 198 -16.22 -1.06 -14.09
C ARG A 198 -15.68 0.28 -13.60
N PHE A 199 -14.63 0.74 -14.27
CA PHE A 199 -14.09 2.08 -14.11
C PHE A 199 -14.83 3.05 -15.05
N SER A 200 -16.09 3.40 -14.73
CA SER A 200 -16.96 4.19 -15.63
C SER A 200 -17.63 5.44 -15.03
N GLY A 201 -17.60 5.64 -13.71
CA GLY A 201 -18.20 6.80 -13.06
C GLY A 201 -18.21 6.73 -11.53
N ASP A 202 -18.71 7.80 -10.90
CA ASP A 202 -18.78 7.95 -9.44
C ASP A 202 -19.70 6.90 -8.79
N GLU A 203 -20.80 6.52 -9.46
CA GLU A 203 -21.73 5.50 -8.94
C GLU A 203 -21.06 4.13 -8.84
N GLU A 204 -20.29 3.74 -9.86
CA GLU A 204 -19.52 2.51 -9.86
C GLU A 204 -18.34 2.56 -8.87
N TRP A 205 -17.69 3.72 -8.73
CA TRP A 205 -16.66 3.93 -7.71
C TRP A 205 -17.19 3.74 -6.29
N MET A 206 -18.32 4.39 -5.96
CA MET A 206 -18.99 4.22 -4.66
C MET A 206 -19.53 2.80 -4.46
N GLY A 207 -20.01 2.16 -5.54
CA GLY A 207 -20.43 0.76 -5.52
C GLY A 207 -19.29 -0.19 -5.12
N ALA A 208 -18.11 0.00 -5.73
CA ALA A 208 -16.93 -0.79 -5.38
C ALA A 208 -16.39 -0.48 -3.98
N ALA A 209 -16.41 0.79 -3.54
CA ALA A 209 -16.06 1.16 -2.18
C ALA A 209 -16.99 0.49 -1.14
N GLY A 210 -18.30 0.45 -1.42
CA GLY A 210 -19.27 -0.26 -0.58
C GLY A 210 -19.00 -1.77 -0.47
N ILE A 211 -18.54 -2.39 -1.56
CA ILE A 211 -18.12 -3.81 -1.54
C ILE A 211 -16.81 -3.99 -0.76
N MET A 212 -15.87 -3.05 -0.84
CA MET A 212 -14.65 -3.09 -0.03
C MET A 212 -14.94 -3.00 1.48
N VAL A 213 -15.95 -2.24 1.89
CA VAL A 213 -16.43 -2.27 3.30
C VAL A 213 -16.87 -3.68 3.72
N GLU A 214 -17.56 -4.41 2.84
CA GLU A 214 -17.92 -5.82 3.08
C GLU A 214 -16.68 -6.71 3.19
N ALA A 215 -15.68 -6.51 2.33
CA ALA A 215 -14.42 -7.24 2.38
C ALA A 215 -13.70 -7.03 3.72
N ILE A 216 -13.54 -5.77 4.14
CA ILE A 216 -12.92 -5.38 5.41
C ILE A 216 -13.67 -5.97 6.59
N TRP A 217 -15.00 -5.92 6.56
CA TRP A 217 -15.84 -6.52 7.60
C TRP A 217 -15.58 -8.02 7.75
N HIS A 218 -15.61 -8.76 6.64
CA HIS A 218 -15.37 -10.19 6.66
C HIS A 218 -13.94 -10.57 7.02
N ALA A 219 -12.94 -9.77 6.59
CA ALA A 219 -11.56 -9.91 7.01
C ALA A 219 -11.41 -9.70 8.52
N GLY A 220 -12.12 -8.72 9.11
CA GLY A 220 -12.21 -8.51 10.56
C GLY A 220 -12.73 -9.73 11.32
N VAL A 221 -13.83 -10.33 10.84
CA VAL A 221 -14.36 -11.57 11.42
C VAL A 221 -13.36 -12.71 11.29
N ALA A 222 -12.70 -12.85 10.14
CA ALA A 222 -11.67 -13.85 9.90
C ALA A 222 -10.43 -13.64 10.79
N ALA A 223 -10.09 -12.40 11.14
CA ALA A 223 -9.02 -12.04 12.07
C ALA A 223 -9.40 -12.26 13.54
N GLY A 224 -10.63 -12.74 13.82
CA GLY A 224 -11.15 -12.92 15.17
C GLY A 224 -11.40 -11.61 15.91
N LEU A 225 -11.56 -10.50 15.19
CA LEU A 225 -11.94 -9.23 15.78
C LEU A 225 -13.46 -9.21 15.99
N PRO A 226 -13.95 -8.62 17.09
CA PRO A 226 -15.38 -8.48 17.28
C PRO A 226 -15.93 -7.63 16.12
N PRO A 227 -17.08 -8.02 15.55
CA PRO A 227 -17.77 -7.17 14.58
C PRO A 227 -17.99 -5.81 15.25
N LEU A 228 -17.38 -4.75 14.71
CA LEU A 228 -17.37 -3.35 15.20
C LEU A 228 -16.23 -2.88 16.14
N LEU A 229 -15.04 -3.49 16.11
CA LEU A 229 -13.79 -2.75 16.45
C LEU A 229 -13.04 -2.20 15.21
N GLY A 230 -13.63 -2.32 14.02
CA GLY A 230 -13.21 -1.58 12.82
C GLY A 230 -13.76 -0.16 12.88
N ARG A 231 -13.07 0.73 13.59
CA ARG A 231 -13.43 2.15 13.68
C ARG A 231 -12.99 2.91 12.42
N VAL A 232 -13.97 3.23 11.59
CA VAL A 232 -14.05 4.45 10.76
C VAL A 232 -13.93 5.76 11.61
N SER A 233 -13.73 5.66 12.93
CA SER A 233 -13.73 6.79 13.87
C SER A 233 -12.41 7.12 14.56
N GLU A 234 -11.29 6.46 14.23
CA GLU A 234 -9.95 6.93 14.67
C GLU A 234 -9.08 7.49 13.53
N VAL A 235 -9.27 7.01 12.29
CA VAL A 235 -8.68 7.62 11.08
C VAL A 235 -9.20 9.05 10.87
N ASN A 236 -10.49 9.30 11.16
CA ASN A 236 -11.07 10.65 11.11
C ASN A 236 -10.57 11.61 12.20
N ARG A 237 -9.86 11.13 13.24
CA ARG A 237 -9.29 12.00 14.28
C ARG A 237 -7.85 12.40 13.98
N ALA A 238 -7.12 11.61 13.21
CA ALA A 238 -5.77 11.95 12.75
C ALA A 238 -5.80 12.85 11.49
N HIS A 239 -6.73 12.64 10.55
CA HIS A 239 -6.83 13.48 9.34
C HIS A 239 -7.43 14.88 9.57
N ARG A 240 -8.17 15.10 10.67
CA ARG A 240 -8.68 16.45 11.02
C ARG A 240 -7.63 17.40 11.63
N VAL A 241 -6.40 16.93 11.91
CA VAL A 241 -5.32 17.81 12.39
C VAL A 241 -4.40 18.28 11.26
N SER A 242 -4.35 17.58 10.11
CA SER A 242 -3.53 17.99 8.96
C SER A 242 -4.30 18.65 7.82
N ALA A 243 -5.62 18.43 7.68
CA ALA A 243 -6.41 19.03 6.60
C ALA A 243 -6.86 20.49 6.85
N CYS A 244 -6.48 21.12 7.97
CA CYS A 244 -6.84 22.52 8.28
C CYS A 244 -5.75 23.57 7.91
N HIS A 245 -4.69 23.21 7.17
CA HIS A 245 -3.67 24.18 6.74
C HIS A 245 -3.60 24.47 5.24
N TRP A 246 -4.57 24.02 4.43
CA TRP A 246 -4.62 24.33 3.01
C TRP A 246 -6.04 24.61 2.51
N VAL A 247 -6.69 25.67 3.00
CA VAL A 247 -7.62 26.52 2.22
C VAL A 247 -7.72 27.89 2.90
N THR A 248 -6.92 28.85 2.42
CA THR A 248 -7.17 30.28 2.12
C THR A 248 -5.88 31.07 2.15
#